data_AF-A0A2N7AXI1-F1
#
_entry.id   AF-A0A2N7AXI1-F1
#
_cell.length_a   1.000
_cell.length_b   1.000
_cell.length_c   1.000
_cell.angle_alpha   90.00
_cell.angle_beta   90.00
_cell.angle_gamma   90.00
#
_symmetry.space_group_name_H-M   'P 1'
#
loop_
_entity.id
_entity.type
_entity.pdbx_description
1 polymer ?
#
loop_
_entity_poly.entity_id
_entity_poly.type
_entity_poly.pdbx_seq_one_letter_code
_entity_poly.pdbx_strand_id
1 'polypeptide(L)'
;MKNLFKFLLSLILIMSTGYLFLCISMKNNPGEMGQAVNKFNILAKEEPRYVKIDNTHARDEDGYGNYKYNLKSYNEQGIEQPIEFTGMGKLKQGHYLKLTTKGTYVITYEEAFENSIPKEAYDRLN
;
A
#
# COMPACT_ATOMS: atom_id res chain seq x y z
N MET A 1 -37.53 24.59 -4.25
CA MET A 1 -36.21 24.79 -3.61
C MET A 1 -35.96 23.85 -2.42
N LYS A 2 -36.83 23.79 -1.39
CA LYS A 2 -36.62 22.91 -0.21
C LYS A 2 -36.48 21.41 -0.54
N ASN A 3 -37.28 20.90 -1.48
CA ASN A 3 -37.22 19.49 -1.88
C ASN A 3 -35.95 19.16 -2.68
N LEU A 4 -35.47 20.11 -3.50
CA LEU A 4 -34.20 19.99 -4.23
C LEU A 4 -33.01 19.99 -3.25
N PHE A 5 -33.02 20.85 -2.25
CA PHE A 5 -31.99 20.88 -1.22
C PHE A 5 -31.92 19.57 -0.42
N LYS A 6 -33.07 19.04 0.01
CA LYS A 6 -33.15 17.73 0.70
C LYS A 6 -32.62 16.59 -0.18
N PHE A 7 -32.96 16.61 -1.47
CA PHE A 7 -32.46 15.63 -2.43
C PHE A 7 -30.94 15.69 -2.57
N LEU A 8 -30.36 16.88 -2.75
CA LEU A 8 -28.90 17.06 -2.84
C LEU A 8 -28.19 16.60 -1.55
N LEU A 9 -28.74 16.92 -0.39
CA LEU A 9 -28.17 16.51 0.90
C LEU A 9 -28.20 14.99 1.08
N SER A 10 -29.30 14.34 0.66
CA SER A 10 -29.40 12.88 0.64
C SER A 10 -28.38 12.25 -0.31
N LEU A 11 -28.16 12.84 -1.49
CA LEU A 11 -27.18 12.34 -2.46
C LEU A 11 -25.76 12.42 -1.89
N ILE A 12 -25.41 13.53 -1.26
CA ILE A 12 -24.10 13.68 -0.59
C ILE A 12 -23.92 12.60 0.48
N LEU A 13 -24.93 12.37 1.32
CA LEU A 13 -24.85 11.36 2.38
C LEU A 13 -24.62 9.94 1.80
N ILE A 14 -25.31 9.59 0.72
CA ILE A 14 -25.15 8.31 0.03
C ILE A 14 -23.73 8.19 -0.54
N MET A 15 -23.24 9.23 -1.21
CA MET A 15 -21.90 9.25 -1.79
C MET A 15 -20.81 9.15 -0.71
N SER A 16 -20.94 9.90 0.39
CA SER A 16 -20.02 9.82 1.52
C SER A 16 -20.02 8.42 2.15
N THR A 17 -21.19 7.83 2.36
CA THR A 17 -21.30 6.48 2.92
C THR A 17 -20.68 5.44 1.98
N GLY A 18 -20.97 5.54 0.68
CA GLY A 18 -20.36 4.68 -0.34
C GLY A 18 -18.84 4.81 -0.39
N TYR A 19 -18.32 6.03 -0.27
CA TYR A 19 -16.88 6.28 -0.22
C TYR A 19 -16.22 5.66 1.02
N LEU A 20 -16.81 5.81 2.21
CA LEU A 20 -16.30 5.18 3.42
C LEU A 20 -16.32 3.65 3.33
N PHE A 21 -17.38 3.08 2.73
CA PHE A 21 -17.46 1.65 2.47
C PHE A 21 -16.34 1.16 1.53
N LEU A 22 -16.04 1.90 0.46
CA LEU A 22 -14.91 1.60 -0.43
C LEU A 22 -13.56 1.67 0.32
N CYS A 23 -13.36 2.68 1.16
CA CYS A 23 -12.14 2.85 1.95
C CYS A 23 -11.87 1.63 2.87
N ILE A 24 -12.91 1.06 3.47
CA ILE A 24 -12.78 -0.12 4.34
C ILE A 24 -12.52 -1.37 3.49
N SER A 25 -13.32 -1.57 2.44
CA SER A 25 -13.30 -2.80 1.63
C SER A 25 -12.01 -2.97 0.83
N MET A 26 -11.39 -1.86 0.40
CA MET A 26 -10.18 -1.87 -0.43
C MET A 26 -8.87 -1.75 0.37
N LYS A 27 -8.93 -1.56 1.69
CA LYS A 27 -7.75 -1.27 2.54
C LYS A 27 -6.59 -2.25 2.33
N ASN A 28 -6.90 -3.54 2.15
CA ASN A 28 -5.92 -4.62 2.05
C ASN A 28 -5.79 -5.20 0.63
N ASN A 29 -6.34 -4.54 -0.39
CA ASN A 29 -6.25 -5.01 -1.78
C ASN A 29 -5.00 -4.42 -2.46
N PRO A 30 -3.98 -5.22 -2.84
CA PRO A 30 -2.76 -4.70 -3.44
C PRO A 30 -2.88 -4.37 -4.94
N GLY A 31 -3.96 -4.80 -5.59
CA GLY A 31 -4.19 -4.54 -7.01
C GLY A 31 -4.49 -3.07 -7.31
N GLU A 32 -4.51 -2.72 -8.60
CA GLU A 32 -4.62 -1.34 -9.09
C GLU A 32 -5.81 -0.57 -8.49
N MET A 33 -7.00 -1.18 -8.43
CA MET A 33 -8.17 -0.55 -7.82
C MET A 33 -7.97 -0.29 -6.32
N GLY A 34 -7.36 -1.25 -5.62
CA GLY A 34 -7.05 -1.11 -4.20
C GLY A 34 -6.06 0.03 -3.96
N GLN A 35 -4.98 0.10 -4.74
CA GLN A 35 -4.02 1.20 -4.69
C GLN A 35 -4.66 2.56 -5.02
N ALA A 36 -5.50 2.64 -6.05
CA ALA A 36 -6.19 3.87 -6.44
C ALA A 36 -7.10 4.39 -5.32
N VAL A 37 -7.85 3.52 -4.66
CA VAL A 37 -8.69 3.90 -3.50
C VAL A 37 -7.81 4.26 -2.30
N ASN A 38 -6.79 3.45 -2.01
CA ASN A 38 -5.92 3.63 -0.84
C ASN A 38 -5.09 4.90 -0.88
N LYS A 39 -4.71 5.37 -2.07
CA LYS A 39 -4.08 6.70 -2.25
C LYS A 39 -4.87 7.83 -1.63
N PHE A 40 -6.20 7.79 -1.71
CA PHE A 40 -7.09 8.84 -1.20
C PHE A 40 -7.85 8.44 0.08
N ASN A 41 -7.73 7.19 0.52
CA ASN A 41 -8.47 6.61 1.63
C ASN A 41 -8.32 7.45 2.91
N ILE A 42 -9.39 8.09 3.39
CA ILE A 42 -9.31 8.97 4.57
C ILE A 42 -9.32 8.21 5.90
N LEU A 43 -9.60 6.92 5.87
CA LEU A 43 -9.68 6.05 7.06
C LEU A 43 -8.36 5.30 7.33
N ALA A 44 -7.54 5.09 6.29
CA ALA A 44 -6.23 4.49 6.42
C ALA A 44 -5.21 5.53 6.87
N LYS A 45 -4.43 5.20 7.91
CA LYS A 45 -3.26 5.97 8.32
C LYS A 45 -2.05 5.58 7.48
N GLU A 46 -1.05 6.45 7.49
CA GLU A 46 0.27 6.09 6.99
C GLU A 46 0.95 5.16 8.00
N GLU A 47 1.43 4.02 7.52
CA GLU A 47 2.00 2.94 8.32
C GLU A 47 3.24 2.38 7.61
N PRO A 48 4.33 2.08 8.34
CA PRO A 48 5.50 1.44 7.76
C PRO A 48 5.26 -0.05 7.49
N ARG A 49 5.79 -0.53 6.38
CA ARG A 49 5.87 -1.96 6.04
C ARG A 49 7.29 -2.31 5.62
N TYR A 50 7.76 -3.48 6.01
CA TYR A 50 9.10 -3.94 5.71
C TYR A 50 9.05 -5.10 4.73
N VAL A 51 9.93 -5.05 3.73
CA VAL A 51 10.08 -6.09 2.70
C VAL A 51 11.55 -6.45 2.55
N LYS A 52 11.81 -7.67 2.10
CA LYS A 52 13.12 -8.11 1.60
C LYS A 52 13.01 -8.24 0.09
N ILE A 53 13.90 -7.58 -0.64
CA ILE A 53 13.86 -7.57 -2.09
C ILE A 53 14.20 -8.97 -2.62
N ASP A 54 13.24 -9.53 -3.36
CA ASP A 54 13.42 -10.71 -4.18
C ASP A 54 13.08 -10.39 -5.64
N ASN A 55 14.09 -10.44 -6.49
CA ASN A 55 13.98 -10.16 -7.92
C ASN A 55 13.58 -11.38 -8.75
N THR A 56 13.34 -12.56 -8.15
CA THR A 56 12.97 -13.79 -8.89
C THR A 56 11.76 -13.56 -9.81
N HIS A 57 10.82 -12.71 -9.38
CA HIS A 57 9.61 -12.38 -10.12
C HIS A 57 9.50 -10.90 -10.50
N ALA A 58 10.57 -10.11 -10.32
CA ALA A 58 10.56 -8.69 -10.65
C ALA A 58 10.56 -8.49 -12.17
N ARG A 59 9.61 -7.69 -12.68
CA ARG A 59 9.40 -7.48 -14.12
C ARG A 59 9.40 -6.00 -14.45
N ASP A 60 10.12 -5.62 -15.50
CA ASP A 60 9.95 -4.34 -16.19
C ASP A 60 8.84 -4.51 -17.23
N GLU A 61 7.58 -4.37 -16.79
CA GLU A 61 6.42 -4.66 -17.63
C GLU A 61 6.30 -3.68 -18.80
N ASP A 62 6.70 -2.42 -18.60
CA ASP A 62 6.54 -1.35 -19.60
C ASP A 62 7.82 -1.07 -20.40
N GLY A 63 8.96 -1.67 -20.03
CA GLY A 63 10.25 -1.49 -20.71
C GLY A 63 10.91 -0.12 -20.49
N TYR A 64 10.45 0.62 -19.48
CA TYR A 64 10.97 1.95 -19.12
C TYR A 64 11.96 1.91 -17.96
N GLY A 65 12.37 0.72 -17.51
CA GLY A 65 13.32 0.53 -16.42
C GLY A 65 12.67 0.56 -15.03
N ASN A 66 11.35 0.50 -14.92
CA ASN A 66 10.65 0.43 -13.64
C ASN A 66 10.19 -1.00 -13.37
N TYR A 67 10.48 -1.53 -12.19
CA TYR A 67 10.22 -2.94 -11.88
C TYR A 67 9.03 -3.09 -10.95
N LYS A 68 8.10 -3.97 -11.31
CA LYS A 68 6.97 -4.34 -10.46
C LYS A 68 7.39 -5.43 -9.48
N TYR A 69 7.01 -5.23 -8.22
CA TYR A 69 7.30 -6.12 -7.10
C TYR A 69 6.00 -6.55 -6.43
N ASN A 70 5.81 -7.86 -6.27
CA ASN A 70 4.80 -8.45 -5.41
C ASN A 70 5.53 -9.33 -4.39
N LEU A 71 5.63 -8.83 -3.16
CA LEU A 71 6.47 -9.38 -2.10
C LEU A 71 5.64 -9.60 -0.85
N LYS A 72 6.12 -10.46 0.05
CA LYS A 72 5.61 -10.50 1.41
C LYS A 72 6.10 -9.26 2.15
N SER A 73 5.20 -8.57 2.84
CA SER A 73 5.54 -7.45 3.71
C SER A 73 5.07 -7.69 5.13
N TYR A 74 5.74 -7.06 6.08
CA TYR A 74 5.43 -7.16 7.50
C TYR A 74 5.34 -5.77 8.12
N ASN A 75 4.35 -5.55 8.98
CA ASN A 75 4.33 -4.34 9.81
C ASN A 75 5.34 -4.47 10.97
N GLU A 76 5.42 -3.44 11.81
CA GLU A 76 6.36 -3.41 12.95
C GLU A 76 6.17 -4.58 13.93
N GLN A 77 4.98 -5.16 13.99
CA GLN A 77 4.64 -6.30 14.86
C GLN A 77 4.87 -7.66 14.17
N GLY A 78 5.47 -7.69 12.97
CA GLY A 78 5.70 -8.94 12.23
C GLY A 78 4.43 -9.56 11.64
N ILE A 79 3.34 -8.81 11.55
CA ILE A 79 2.09 -9.28 10.95
C ILE A 79 2.21 -9.15 9.42
N GLU A 80 1.96 -10.24 8.71
CA GLU A 80 2.00 -10.26 7.25
C GLU A 80 0.94 -9.33 6.66
N GLN A 81 1.33 -8.58 5.65
CA GLN A 81 0.47 -7.69 4.92
C GLN A 81 0.71 -7.85 3.40
N PRO A 82 -0.35 -7.83 2.57
CA PRO A 82 -0.18 -7.85 1.13
C PRO A 82 0.45 -6.54 0.64
N ILE A 83 1.35 -6.63 -0.34
CA ILE A 83 1.91 -5.44 -1.00
C ILE A 83 2.25 -5.70 -2.47
N GLU A 84 1.99 -4.70 -3.29
CA GLU A 84 2.45 -4.62 -4.68
C GLU A 84 2.91 -3.18 -4.92
N PHE A 85 4.10 -3.00 -5.50
CA PHE A 85 4.65 -1.67 -5.75
C PHE A 85 5.63 -1.67 -6.92
N THR A 86 5.89 -0.46 -7.44
CA THR A 86 6.85 -0.24 -8.52
C THR A 86 8.10 0.42 -7.97
N GLY A 87 9.25 -0.22 -8.19
CA GLY A 87 10.57 0.35 -7.93
C GLY A 87 11.08 1.16 -9.12
N MET A 88 11.70 2.30 -8.84
CA MET A 88 12.50 3.04 -9.82
C MET A 88 13.81 2.28 -10.07
N GLY A 89 13.93 1.64 -11.22
CA GLY A 89 15.02 0.70 -11.47
C GLY A 89 14.80 -0.67 -10.83
N LYS A 90 15.72 -1.58 -11.14
CA LYS A 90 15.79 -2.89 -10.48
C LYS A 90 16.44 -2.74 -9.10
N LEU A 91 15.67 -3.01 -8.04
CA LEU A 91 16.12 -2.92 -6.66
C LEU A 91 17.14 -4.02 -6.32
N LYS A 92 18.03 -3.74 -5.37
CA LYS A 92 19.15 -4.63 -5.04
C LYS A 92 18.66 -5.90 -4.33
N GLN A 93 19.01 -7.08 -4.86
CA GLN A 93 18.61 -8.38 -4.31
C GLN A 93 19.02 -8.52 -2.84
N GLY A 94 18.10 -9.02 -2.01
CA GLY A 94 18.35 -9.35 -0.60
C GLY A 94 18.40 -8.14 0.34
N HIS A 95 18.33 -6.92 -0.20
CA HIS A 95 18.24 -5.71 0.62
C HIS A 95 16.83 -5.55 1.20
N TYR A 96 16.73 -4.82 2.30
CA TYR A 96 15.45 -4.52 2.92
C TYR A 96 15.01 -3.11 2.56
N LEU A 97 13.70 -2.94 2.40
CA LEU A 97 13.10 -1.62 2.30
C LEU A 97 12.08 -1.41 3.41
N LYS A 98 11.98 -0.17 3.85
CA LYS A 98 10.84 0.35 4.59
C LYS A 98 9.95 1.11 3.62
N LEU A 99 8.73 0.62 3.44
CA LEU A 99 7.69 1.21 2.62
C LEU A 99 6.81 2.08 3.52
N THR A 100 6.66 3.35 3.18
CA THR A 100 5.62 4.20 3.80
C THR A 100 4.33 3.97 3.03
N THR A 101 3.33 3.40 3.69
CA THR A 101 2.11 2.93 3.03
C THR A 101 0.86 3.54 3.61
N LYS A 102 -0.19 3.66 2.80
CA LYS A 102 -1.54 3.98 3.25
C LYS A 102 -2.44 2.85 2.79
N GLY A 103 -2.86 1.96 3.69
CA GLY A 103 -3.38 0.66 3.25
C GLY A 103 -2.29 -0.08 2.45
N THR A 104 -2.62 -0.55 1.25
CA THR A 104 -1.65 -1.16 0.31
C THR A 104 -0.95 -0.16 -0.62
N TYR A 105 -1.36 1.11 -0.65
CA TYR A 105 -0.72 2.09 -1.51
C TYR A 105 0.65 2.48 -0.95
N VAL A 106 1.72 2.27 -1.71
CA VAL A 106 3.08 2.73 -1.35
C VAL A 106 3.23 4.19 -1.76
N ILE A 107 3.44 5.05 -0.77
CA ILE A 107 3.69 6.48 -0.96
C ILE A 107 5.15 6.70 -1.38
N THR A 108 6.05 6.05 -0.66
CA THR A 108 7.49 6.08 -0.90
C THR A 108 8.14 4.86 -0.26
N TYR A 109 9.41 4.62 -0.59
CA TYR A 109 10.24 3.61 0.05
C TYR A 109 11.65 4.13 0.29
N GLU A 110 12.27 3.64 1.34
CA GLU A 110 13.66 3.91 1.70
C GLU A 110 14.38 2.61 2.05
N GLU A 111 15.70 2.59 1.87
CA GLU A 111 16.51 1.45 2.28
C GLU A 111 16.46 1.29 3.81
N ALA A 112 16.24 0.05 4.25
CA ALA A 112 16.23 -0.30 5.66
C ALA A 112 17.44 -1.21 5.96
N PHE A 113 18.13 -0.89 7.04
CA PHE A 113 19.22 -1.72 7.56
C PHE A 113 18.69 -2.63 8.67
N GLU A 114 19.33 -3.78 8.88
CA GLU A 114 18.86 -4.80 9.83
C GLU A 114 18.58 -4.23 11.23
N ASN A 115 19.44 -3.33 11.70
CA ASN A 115 19.31 -2.67 13.00
C ASN A 115 18.19 -1.62 13.08
N SER A 116 17.62 -1.19 11.94
CA SER A 116 16.50 -0.25 11.86
C SER A 116 15.14 -0.92 11.68
N ILE A 117 15.12 -2.24 11.44
CA ILE A 117 13.89 -3.01 11.28
C ILE A 117 13.45 -3.51 12.66
N PRO A 118 12.19 -3.33 13.06
CA PRO A 118 11.65 -3.92 14.28
C PRO A 118 11.91 -5.43 14.31
N LYS A 119 12.31 -5.95 15.46
CA LYS A 119 12.76 -7.34 15.61
C LYS A 119 11.71 -8.33 15.09
N GLU A 120 10.44 -8.09 15.41
CA GLU A 120 9.31 -8.92 15.01
C GLU A 120 9.14 -8.97 13.49
N ALA A 121 9.40 -7.85 12.79
CA ALA A 121 9.39 -7.80 11.34
C ALA A 121 10.63 -8.49 10.74
N TYR A 122 11.81 -8.22 11.30
CA TYR A 122 13.08 -8.80 10.82
C TYR A 122 13.09 -10.33 10.91
N ASP A 123 12.60 -10.89 12.02
CA ASP A 123 12.48 -12.34 12.24
C ASP A 123 11.54 -13.01 11.23
N ARG A 124 10.62 -12.26 10.60
CA ARG A 124 9.70 -12.79 9.57
C ARG A 124 10.24 -12.66 8.15
N LEU A 125 11.24 -11.80 7.96
CA LEU A 125 11.90 -11.55 6.67
C LEU A 125 13.04 -12.55 6.38
N ASN A 126 13.43 -13.35 7.37
CA ASN A 126 14.55 -14.31 7.33
C ASN A 126 14.11 -15.69 7.80
#